data_AF-A0A150XUC8-F1
#
_entry.id   AF-A0A150XUC8-F1
#
_cell.length_a   1.000
_cell.length_b   1.000
_cell.length_c   1.000
_cell.angle_alpha   90.00
_cell.angle_beta   90.00
_cell.angle_gamma   90.00
#
_symmetry.space_group_name_H-M   'P 1'
#
loop_
_entity.id
_entity.type
_entity.pdbx_description
1 polymer ?
#
loop_
_entity_poly.entity_id
_entity_poly.type
_entity_poly.pdbx_seq_one_letter_code
_entity_poly.pdbx_strand_id
1 'polypeptide(L)' 'MDFRYLQAVTNITIDKDIRLRKTHFKDLEELKLELILVEEEAFELSPSQVKMLKEREDEADKATDKGLAWDRSLITRKHG' A
#
# COMPACT_ATOMS: atom_id res chain seq x y z
N MET A 1 -32.60 11.02 -32.34
CA MET A 1 -31.36 11.37 -31.60
C MET A 1 -30.74 10.05 -31.17
N ASP A 2 -29.68 9.64 -31.86
CA ASP A 2 -29.06 8.32 -31.73
C ASP A 2 -27.92 8.42 -30.70
N PHE A 3 -28.16 7.93 -29.48
CA PHE A 3 -27.18 7.91 -28.39
C PHE A 3 -26.23 6.73 -28.57
N ARG A 4 -25.44 6.74 -29.64
CA ARG A 4 -24.27 5.87 -29.73
C ARG A 4 -23.25 6.39 -28.75
N TYR A 5 -23.19 5.70 -27.60
CA TYR A 5 -22.22 5.88 -26.53
C TYR A 5 -20.85 6.24 -27.08
N LEU A 6 -20.49 7.52 -26.99
CA LEU A 6 -19.10 7.95 -27.07
C LEU A 6 -18.44 7.37 -25.81
N GLN A 7 -17.98 6.12 -25.87
CA GLN A 7 -16.97 5.66 -24.93
C GLN A 7 -15.78 6.57 -25.14
N ALA A 8 -15.61 7.54 -24.24
CA ALA A 8 -14.42 8.37 -24.21
C ALA A 8 -13.23 7.42 -24.09
N VAL A 9 -12.45 7.31 -25.17
CA VAL A 9 -11.21 6.54 -25.16
C VAL A 9 -10.22 7.35 -24.35
N THR A 10 -10.03 6.96 -23.09
CA THR A 10 -9.03 7.59 -22.23
C THR A 10 -7.65 7.05 -22.62
N ASN A 11 -6.84 7.90 -23.25
CA ASN A 11 -5.44 7.61 -23.53
C ASN A 11 -4.60 8.02 -22.31
N ILE A 12 -3.87 7.07 -21.74
CA ILE A 12 -2.94 7.31 -20.62
C ILE A 12 -1.53 7.33 -21.20
N THR A 13 -0.85 8.46 -21.07
CA THR A 13 0.57 8.62 -21.45
C THR A 13 1.39 8.75 -20.17
N ILE A 14 2.47 7.98 -20.08
CA ILE A 14 3.35 7.94 -18.93
C ILE A 14 4.71 8.49 -19.38
N ASP A 15 5.04 9.72 -18.98
CA ASP A 15 6.28 10.42 -19.37
C ASP A 15 7.52 10.00 -18.55
N LYS A 16 7.38 9.00 -17.67
CA LYS A 16 8.45 8.50 -16.80
C LYS A 16 8.69 7.02 -17.07
N ASP A 17 9.93 6.59 -16.89
CA ASP A 17 10.26 5.17 -16.90
C ASP A 17 9.71 4.51 -15.62
N ILE A 18 8.68 3.67 -15.76
CA ILE A 18 8.01 2.99 -14.64
C ILE A 18 8.37 1.51 -14.66
N ARG A 19 8.85 1.01 -13.51
CA ARG A 19 9.16 -0.40 -13.32
C ARG A 19 7.94 -1.14 -12.78
N LEU A 20 7.09 -1.61 -13.69
CA LEU A 20 5.96 -2.47 -13.34
C LEU A 20 6.48 -3.87 -12.95
N ARG A 21 5.84 -4.53 -11.98
CA ARG A 21 6.24 -5.88 -11.54
C ARG A 21 5.75 -6.97 -12.50
N LYS A 22 4.81 -6.63 -13.38
CA LYS A 22 4.26 -7.52 -14.42
C LYS A 22 3.92 -6.74 -15.69
N THR A 23 3.76 -7.48 -16.78
CA THR A 23 3.48 -6.93 -18.13
C THR A 23 2.06 -7.20 -18.61
N HIS A 24 1.28 -8.02 -17.89
CA HIS A 24 -0.09 -8.36 -18.22
C HIS A 24 -1.04 -7.93 -17.11
N PHE A 25 -2.16 -7.33 -17.52
CA PHE A 25 -3.22 -6.84 -16.66
C PHE A 25 -4.56 -7.30 -17.24
N LYS A 26 -5.40 -7.86 -16.38
CA LYS A 26 -6.75 -8.34 -16.67
C LYS A 26 -7.67 -7.21 -17.09
N ASP A 27 -7.55 -6.06 -16.43
CA ASP A 27 -8.35 -4.87 -16.69
C ASP A 27 -7.60 -3.57 -16.31
N LEU A 28 -8.25 -2.43 -16.58
CA LEU A 28 -7.69 -1.12 -16.30
C LEU A 28 -7.55 -0.84 -14.80
N GLU A 29 -8.41 -1.40 -13.96
CA GLU A 29 -8.34 -1.19 -12.51
C GLU A 29 -7.11 -1.89 -11.92
N GLU A 30 -6.78 -3.08 -12.43
CA GLU A 30 -5.56 -3.77 -12.05
C GLU A 30 -4.30 -2.98 -12.46
N LEU A 31 -4.29 -2.34 -13.62
CA LEU A 31 -3.20 -1.46 -14.03
C LEU A 31 -3.09 -0.23 -13.11
N LYS A 32 -4.21 0.40 -12.75
CA LYS A 32 -4.21 1.55 -11.83
C LYS A 32 -3.66 1.20 -10.46
N LEU A 33 -4.06 0.05 -9.91
CA LEU A 33 -3.55 -0.43 -8.63
C LEU A 33 -2.04 -0.68 -8.68
N GLU A 34 -1.53 -1.27 -9.77
CA GLU A 34 -0.09 -1.45 -9.94
C GLU A 34 0.65 -0.11 -10.00
N LEU A 35 0.12 0.90 -10.69
CA LEU A 35 0.73 2.22 -10.76
C LEU A 35 0.80 2.90 -9.39
N ILE A 36 -0.26 2.80 -8.58
CA ILE A 36 -0.26 3.29 -7.19
C ILE A 36 0.81 2.57 -6.37
N LEU A 37 0.88 1.24 -6.50
CA LEU A 37 1.86 0.45 -5.76
C LEU A 37 3.31 0.76 -6.17
N VAL A 38 3.56 1.09 -7.44
CA VAL A 38 4.90 1.53 -7.87
C VAL A 38 5.23 2.92 -7.32
N GLU A 39 4.26 3.83 -7.22
CA GLU A 39 4.44 5.12 -6.54
C GLU A 39 4.68 4.94 -5.03
N GLU A 40 3.99 3.97 -4.40
CA GLU A 40 4.14 3.64 -2.98
C GLU A 40 5.41 2.83 -2.67
N GLU A 41 5.92 1.98 -3.56
CA GLU A 41 7.22 1.31 -3.36
C GLU A 41 8.38 2.31 -3.36
N ALA A 42 8.21 3.45 -4.05
CA ALA A 42 9.12 4.59 -3.97
C ALA A 42 8.85 5.48 -2.74
N PHE A 43 7.88 5.13 -1.88
CA PHE A 43 7.57 5.87 -0.67
C PHE A 43 8.66 5.66 0.39
N GLU A 44 9.58 6.61 0.46
CA GLU A 44 10.51 6.73 1.57
C GLU A 44 9.87 7.56 2.68
N LEU A 45 9.92 7.06 3.92
CA LEU A 45 9.49 7.85 5.07
C LEU A 45 10.34 9.12 5.17
N SER A 46 9.67 10.27 5.28
CA SER A 46 10.39 11.52 5.48
C SER A 46 11.13 11.51 6.83
N PRO A 47 12.25 12.24 6.99
CA PRO A 47 12.98 12.29 8.25
C PRO A 47 12.11 12.66 9.45
N SER A 48 11.08 13.50 9.26
CA SER A 48 10.13 13.86 10.32
C SER A 48 9.20 12.71 10.69
N GLN A 49 8.76 11.91 9.73
CA GLN A 49 7.95 10.72 10.00
C GLN A 49 8.77 9.66 10.72
N VAL A 50 10.02 9.44 10.30
CA VAL A 50 10.96 8.55 11.00
C VAL A 50 11.17 9.00 12.43
N LYS A 51 11.38 10.30 12.65
CA LYS A 51 11.55 10.87 13.99
C LYS A 51 10.32 10.62 14.87
N MET A 52 9.12 10.91 14.36
CA MET A 52 7.87 10.66 15.07
C MET A 52 7.70 9.18 15.44
N LEU A 53 8.05 8.26 14.54
CA LEU A 53 7.97 6.82 14.83
C LEU A 53 8.95 6.41 15.94
N LYS A 54 10.17 6.92 15.93
CA LYS A 54 11.17 6.67 16.99
C LYS A 54 10.75 7.24 18.34
N GLU A 55 10.16 8.42 18.36
CA GLU A 55 9.63 9.02 19.61
C GLU A 55 8.53 8.15 20.21
N ARG A 56 7.64 7.60 19.37
CA ARG A 56 6.58 6.68 19.83
C ARG A 56 7.12 5.31 20.28
N GLU A 57 8.17 4.81 19.63
CA GLU A 57 8.88 3.61 20.04
C GLU A 57 9.51 3.80 21.43
N ASP A 58 10.23 4.91 21.63
CA ASP A 58 10.82 5.29 22.92
C ASP A 58 9.77 5.45 24.03
N GLU A 59 8.60 6.02 23.70
CA GLU A 59 7.47 6.13 24.63
C GLU A 59 6.88 4.76 25.00
N ALA A 60 6.75 3.86 24.02
CA ALA A 60 6.24 2.51 24.23
C ALA A 60 7.21 1.66 25.07
N ASP A 61 8.51 1.75 24.83
CA ASP A 61 9.54 1.04 25.60
C ASP A 61 9.64 1.53 27.05
N LYS A 62 9.34 2.81 27.29
CA LYS A 62 9.31 3.42 28.62
C LYS A 62 7.96 3.25 29.33
N ALA A 63 6.94 2.76 28.65
CA ALA A 63 5.63 2.56 29.23
C ALA A 63 5.71 1.46 30.31
N THR A 64 5.40 1.83 31.56
CA THR A 64 5.34 0.89 32.69
C THR A 64 4.06 0.06 32.71
N ASP A 65 3.09 0.41 31.89
CA ASP A 65 1.86 -0.38 31.72
C ASP A 65 2.19 -1.67 30.98
N LYS A 66 1.83 -2.80 31.59
CA LYS A 66 1.84 -4.10 30.92
C LYS A 66 0.82 -4.06 29.79
N GLY A 67 1.26 -3.66 28.60
CA GLY A 67 0.44 -3.69 27.40
C GLY A 67 -0.15 -5.09 27.17
N LEU A 68 -1.14 -5.18 26.29
CA LEU A 68 -1.66 -6.48 25.82
C LEU A 68 -0.52 -7.23 25.15
N ALA A 69 0.08 -8.19 25.87
CA ALA A 69 1.00 -9.14 25.28
C ALA A 69 0.27 -9.83 24.13
N TRP A 70 0.87 -9.86 22.93
CA TRP A 70 0.37 -10.71 21.86
C TRP A 70 0.34 -12.14 22.37
N ASP A 71 -0.86 -12.62 22.69
CA ASP A 71 -1.07 -13.99 23.06
C ASP A 71 -0.78 -14.86 21.83
N ARG A 72 0.42 -15.44 21.80
CA ARG A 72 0.85 -16.38 20.75
C ARG A 72 -0.07 -17.61 20.66
N SER A 73 -0.91 -17.86 21.66
CA SER A 73 -1.89 -18.96 21.64
C SER A 73 -3.00 -18.77 20.59
N LEU A 74 -3.28 -17.53 20.17
CA LEU A 74 -4.25 -17.22 19.12
C LEU A 74 -3.76 -17.60 17.70
N ILE A 75 -2.45 -17.83 17.54
CA ILE A 75 -1.83 -18.17 16.25
C ILE A 75 -1.74 -19.69 16.05
N THR A 76 -1.98 -20.50 17.10
CA THR A 76 -1.88 -21.96 17.01
C THR A 76 -3.08 -22.70 17.62
N ARG A 77 -4.16 -22.84 16.84
CA ARG A 77 -4.98 -24.08 16.68
C ARG A 77 -5.66 -24.00 15.31
N LYS A 78 -5.02 -24.38 14.19
CA LYS A 78 -4.89 -25.74 13.64
C LYS A 78 -6.14 -26.62 13.76
N HIS A 79 -6.74 -26.88 12.60
CA HIS A 79 -7.04 -28.22 12.07
C HIS A 79 -7.14 -29.34 13.12
N GLY A 80 -8.38 -29.79 13.33
CA GLY A 80 -8.78 -31.02 14.00
C GLY A 80 -10.28 -31.17 13.82
#